data_AF-A0A6B2V1E6-F1
#
_entry.id   AF-A0A6B2V1E6-F1
#
_cell.length_a   1.000
_cell.length_b   1.000
_cell.length_c   1.000
_cell.angle_alpha   90.00
_cell.angle_beta   90.00
_cell.angle_gamma   90.00
#
_symmetry.space_group_name_H-M   'P 1'
#
loop_
_entity.id
_entity.type
_entity.pdbx_description
1 polymer ?
#
loop_
_entity_poly.entity_id
_entity_poly.type
_entity_poly.pdbx_seq_one_letter_code
_entity_poly.pdbx_strand_id
1 'polypeptide(L)'
;DADEETALTAMLAAAYPPEGQDADPVALGVLEETAEYLGAGLSDLINLFQPERILIGGWAGLQLGPRFLPAVRRHATAYALRHPAENVTVELGRLGPDAVTVGAAI
;
A
#
# COMPACT_ATOMS: atom_id res chain seq x y z
N ASP A 1 2.64 17.42 3.38
CA ASP A 1 3.51 17.54 4.58
C ASP A 1 2.85 17.80 5.95
N ALA A 2 1.55 18.04 6.06
CA ALA A 2 0.76 17.75 7.29
C ALA A 2 -0.72 17.67 6.92
N ASP A 3 -1.13 18.58 6.03
CA ASP A 3 -2.47 18.62 5.45
C ASP A 3 -2.80 17.36 4.64
N GLU A 4 -1.86 16.87 3.82
CA GLU A 4 -2.02 15.63 3.05
C GLU A 4 -2.15 14.39 3.94
N GLU A 5 -1.37 14.33 5.02
CA GLU A 5 -1.45 13.24 6.01
C GLU A 5 -2.80 13.26 6.73
N THR A 6 -3.26 14.47 7.09
CA THR A 6 -4.56 14.67 7.72
C THR A 6 -5.70 14.29 6.78
N ALA A 7 -5.61 14.70 5.50
CA ALA A 7 -6.60 14.38 4.48
C ALA A 7 -6.67 12.86 4.19
N LEU A 8 -5.52 12.19 4.09
CA LEU A 8 -5.47 10.73 3.92
C LEU A 8 -6.05 10.02 5.14
N THR A 9 -5.73 10.48 6.35
CA THR A 9 -6.28 9.92 7.60
C THR A 9 -7.80 10.07 7.65
N ALA A 10 -8.33 11.23 7.26
CA ALA A 10 -9.77 11.46 7.19
C ALA A 10 -10.45 10.57 6.14
N MET A 11 -9.82 10.40 4.98
CA MET A 11 -10.31 9.52 3.92
C MET A 11 -10.35 8.05 4.37
N LEU A 12 -9.31 7.57 5.06
CA LEU A 12 -9.27 6.23 5.63
C LEU A 12 -10.34 6.03 6.70
N ALA A 13 -10.58 7.03 7.56
CA ALA A 13 -11.63 6.98 8.56
C ALA A 13 -13.03 6.93 7.93
N ALA A 14 -13.25 7.67 6.84
CA ALA A 14 -14.50 7.65 6.08
C ALA A 14 -14.73 6.30 5.38
N ALA A 15 -13.68 5.71 4.81
CA ALA A 15 -13.76 4.40 4.15
C ALA A 15 -13.88 3.22 5.14
N TYR A 16 -13.28 3.33 6.33
CA TYR A 16 -13.24 2.27 7.34
C TYR A 16 -13.67 2.80 8.71
N PRO A 17 -14.96 3.18 8.87
CA PRO A 17 -15.45 3.74 10.11
C PRO A 17 -15.52 2.65 11.22
N PRO A 18 -15.59 3.06 12.49
CA PRO A 18 -15.82 2.12 13.60
C PRO A 18 -17.18 1.43 13.47
N GLU A 19 -17.35 0.30 14.18
CA GLU A 19 -18.56 -0.51 14.12
C GLU A 19 -19.83 0.31 14.38
N GLY A 20 -20.87 0.05 13.57
CA GLY A 20 -22.17 0.74 13.65
C GLY A 20 -22.29 2.00 12.80
N GLN A 21 -21.30 2.32 11.97
CA GLN A 21 -21.37 3.36 10.95
C GLN A 21 -21.17 2.78 9.55
N ASP A 22 -21.86 3.35 8.57
CA ASP A 22 -21.71 2.96 7.17
C ASP A 22 -20.44 3.58 6.57
N ALA A 23 -19.72 2.79 5.78
CA ALA A 23 -18.55 3.27 5.05
C ALA A 23 -18.96 4.24 3.94
N ASP A 24 -18.16 5.29 3.74
CA ASP A 24 -18.34 6.22 2.63
C ASP A 24 -17.96 5.51 1.30
N PRO A 25 -18.92 5.32 0.37
CA PRO A 25 -18.67 4.63 -0.89
C PRO A 25 -17.70 5.39 -1.81
N VAL A 26 -17.64 6.72 -1.71
CA VAL A 26 -16.70 7.53 -2.49
C VAL A 26 -15.28 7.31 -1.98
N ALA A 27 -15.09 7.35 -0.65
CA ALA A 27 -13.78 7.09 -0.04
C ALA A 27 -13.29 5.67 -0.35
N LEU A 28 -14.17 4.67 -0.27
CA LEU A 28 -13.87 3.29 -0.68
C LEU A 28 -13.46 3.20 -2.16
N GLY A 29 -14.21 3.86 -3.05
CA GLY A 29 -13.91 3.87 -4.48
C GLY A 29 -12.54 4.47 -4.80
N VAL A 30 -12.22 5.61 -4.20
CA VAL A 30 -10.92 6.27 -4.38
C VAL A 30 -9.78 5.38 -3.87
N LEU A 31 -9.94 4.76 -2.70
CA LEU A 31 -8.92 3.84 -2.18
C LEU A 31 -8.77 2.58 -3.04
N GLU A 32 -9.86 2.02 -3.55
CA GLU A 32 -9.80 0.86 -4.44
C GLU A 32 -9.09 1.19 -5.76
N GLU A 33 -9.39 2.32 -6.38
CA GLU A 33 -8.70 2.80 -7.59
C GLU A 33 -7.22 3.08 -7.31
N THR A 34 -6.90 3.70 -6.17
CA THR A 34 -5.52 3.95 -5.76
C THR A 34 -4.76 2.63 -5.56
N ALA A 35 -5.41 1.63 -4.95
CA ALA A 35 -4.82 0.31 -4.75
C ALA A 35 -4.57 -0.42 -6.08
N GLU A 36 -5.44 -0.23 -7.07
CA GLU A 36 -5.27 -0.78 -8.41
C GLU A 36 -4.05 -0.20 -9.11
N TYR A 37 -3.93 1.14 -9.17
CA TYR A 37 -2.77 1.78 -9.81
C TYR A 37 -1.46 1.44 -9.09
N LEU A 38 -1.46 1.41 -7.76
CA LEU A 38 -0.28 1.01 -7.00
C LEU A 38 0.06 -0.46 -7.26
N GLY A 39 -0.94 -1.33 -7.30
CA GLY A 39 -0.78 -2.75 -7.64
C GLY A 39 -0.17 -2.94 -9.03
N ALA A 40 -0.65 -2.22 -10.04
CA ALA A 40 -0.09 -2.25 -11.39
C ALA A 40 1.40 -1.86 -11.41
N GLY A 41 1.78 -0.77 -10.77
CA GLY A 41 3.19 -0.36 -10.67
C GLY A 41 4.05 -1.40 -9.93
N LEU A 42 3.54 -2.02 -8.87
CA LEU A 42 4.24 -3.11 -8.19
C LEU A 42 4.37 -4.36 -9.06
N SER A 43 3.36 -4.66 -9.88
CA SER A 43 3.40 -5.81 -10.79
C SER A 43 4.52 -5.68 -11.83
N ASP A 44 4.78 -4.46 -12.32
CA ASP A 44 5.90 -4.20 -13.21
C ASP A 44 7.23 -4.50 -12.53
N LEU A 45 7.40 -4.09 -11.26
CA LEU A 45 8.60 -4.42 -10.48
C LEU A 45 8.74 -5.93 -10.26
N ILE A 46 7.64 -6.62 -9.96
CA ILE A 46 7.62 -8.08 -9.81
C ILE A 46 8.07 -8.76 -11.11
N ASN A 47 7.52 -8.31 -12.24
CA ASN A 47 7.80 -8.87 -13.56
C ASN A 47 9.25 -8.63 -14.01
N LEU A 48 9.80 -7.44 -13.72
CA LEU A 48 11.12 -7.03 -14.17
C LEU A 48 12.25 -7.60 -13.30
N PHE A 49 12.07 -7.64 -11.98
CA PHE A 49 13.15 -7.93 -11.05
C PHE A 49 13.02 -9.28 -10.34
N GLN A 50 11.85 -9.91 -10.39
CA GLN A 50 11.55 -11.17 -9.68
C GLN A 50 12.00 -11.13 -8.20
N PRO A 51 11.66 -10.09 -7.43
CA PRO A 51 12.13 -9.95 -6.06
C PRO A 51 11.46 -10.99 -5.15
N GLU A 52 12.19 -11.43 -4.12
CA GLU A 52 11.58 -12.24 -3.05
C GLU A 52 10.68 -11.37 -2.15
N ARG A 53 11.04 -10.10 -1.93
CA ARG A 53 10.35 -9.19 -1.01
C ARG A 53 10.25 -7.76 -1.55
N ILE A 54 9.09 -7.14 -1.35
CA ILE A 54 8.84 -5.71 -1.54
C ILE A 54 8.39 -5.13 -0.21
N LEU A 55 9.10 -4.11 0.27
CA LEU A 55 8.77 -3.42 1.52
C LEU A 55 8.22 -2.02 1.21
N ILE A 56 6.96 -1.78 1.57
CA ILE A 56 6.31 -0.48 1.45
C ILE A 56 6.72 0.37 2.66
N GLY A 57 7.63 1.33 2.43
CA GLY A 57 8.08 2.29 3.43
C GLY A 57 7.30 3.60 3.41
N GLY A 58 7.65 4.51 4.33
CA GLY A 58 7.06 5.84 4.43
C GLY A 58 5.81 5.91 5.31
N TRP A 59 5.46 7.13 5.73
CA TRP A 59 4.32 7.43 6.61
C TRP A 59 2.99 6.95 6.03
N ALA A 60 2.83 7.02 4.70
CA ALA A 60 1.66 6.50 4.02
C ALA A 60 1.53 4.98 4.20
N GLY A 61 2.61 4.21 4.08
CA GLY A 61 2.60 2.77 4.34
C GLY A 61 2.18 2.41 5.77
N LEU A 62 2.54 3.26 6.75
CA LEU A 62 2.19 3.08 8.16
C LEU A 62 0.70 3.39 8.45
N GLN A 63 0.11 4.38 7.77
CA GLN A 63 -1.30 4.78 7.94
C GLN A 63 -2.27 3.96 7.07
N LEU A 64 -1.85 3.53 5.87
CA LEU A 64 -2.63 2.70 4.95
C LEU A 64 -3.02 1.34 5.56
N GLY A 65 -2.30 0.91 6.60
CA GLY A 65 -2.75 -0.12 7.54
C GLY A 65 -3.01 -1.51 6.94
N PRO A 66 -3.59 -2.42 7.74
CA PRO A 66 -3.91 -3.79 7.31
C PRO A 66 -5.06 -3.87 6.30
N ARG A 67 -5.80 -2.77 6.07
CA ARG A 67 -7.03 -2.77 5.27
C ARG A 67 -6.79 -2.43 3.79
N PHE A 68 -5.87 -1.51 3.51
CA PHE A 68 -5.52 -1.12 2.14
C PHE A 68 -4.50 -2.05 1.49
N LEU A 69 -3.48 -2.48 2.24
CA LEU A 69 -2.40 -3.31 1.72
C LEU A 69 -2.86 -4.63 1.07
N PRO A 70 -3.90 -5.33 1.57
CA PRO A 70 -4.45 -6.50 0.89
C PRO A 70 -5.00 -6.21 -0.51
N ALA A 71 -5.63 -5.05 -0.72
CA ALA A 71 -6.14 -4.65 -2.03
C ALA A 71 -4.99 -4.40 -3.02
N VAL A 72 -3.94 -3.69 -2.56
CA VAL A 72 -2.72 -3.46 -3.35
C VAL A 72 -2.07 -4.78 -3.74
N ARG A 73 -1.91 -5.71 -2.77
CA ARG A 73 -1.32 -7.03 -3.02
C ARG A 73 -2.16 -7.86 -4.01
N ARG A 74 -3.49 -7.79 -3.90
CA ARG A 74 -4.40 -8.46 -4.84
C ARG A 74 -4.16 -7.95 -6.26
N HIS A 75 -4.12 -6.64 -6.47
CA HIS A 75 -3.88 -6.05 -7.79
C HIS A 75 -2.47 -6.34 -8.31
N ALA A 76 -1.45 -6.23 -7.46
CA ALA A 76 -0.07 -6.54 -7.83
C ALA A 76 0.12 -7.99 -8.31
N THR A 77 -0.51 -8.95 -7.62
CA THR A 77 -0.45 -10.36 -8.01
C THR A 77 -1.36 -10.71 -9.19
N ALA A 78 -2.47 -9.99 -9.39
CA ALA A 78 -3.35 -10.16 -10.53
C ALA A 78 -2.69 -9.71 -11.85
N TYR A 79 -1.86 -8.67 -11.80
CA TYR A 79 -1.16 -8.11 -12.96
C TYR A 79 0.25 -8.70 -13.19
N ALA A 80 0.80 -9.41 -12.21
CA ALA A 80 2.10 -10.06 -12.33
C ALA A 80 2.02 -11.43 -13.03
N LEU A 81 3.12 -11.84 -13.67
CA LEU A 81 3.29 -13.19 -14.17
C LEU A 81 3.22 -14.20 -13.02
N ARG A 82 2.56 -15.34 -13.25
CA ARG A 82 2.27 -16.34 -12.22
C ARG A 82 3.49 -16.75 -11.39
N HIS A 83 4.60 -17.08 -12.05
CA HIS A 83 5.78 -17.63 -11.37
C HIS A 83 6.49 -16.59 -10.46
N PRO A 84 6.75 -15.34 -10.91
CA PRO A 84 7.19 -14.27 -10.01
C PRO A 84 6.18 -13.95 -8.89
N ALA A 85 4.88 -13.94 -9.20
CA ALA A 85 3.83 -13.61 -8.22
C ALA A 85 3.75 -14.62 -7.06
N GLU A 86 4.02 -15.91 -7.31
CA GLU A 86 4.04 -16.96 -6.30
C GLU A 86 5.23 -16.83 -5.32
N ASN A 87 6.30 -16.13 -5.72
CA ASN A 87 7.56 -16.07 -4.98
C ASN A 87 7.82 -14.72 -4.28
N VAL A 88 6.92 -13.74 -4.43
CA VAL A 88 7.08 -12.40 -3.85
C VAL A 88 6.16 -12.17 -2.64
N THR A 89 6.69 -11.55 -1.60
CA THR A 89 5.90 -11.02 -0.47
C THR A 89 5.92 -9.50 -0.46
N VAL A 90 4.76 -8.87 -0.29
CA VAL A 90 4.61 -7.42 -0.13
C VAL A 90 4.25 -7.12 1.32
N GLU A 91 5.11 -6.40 2.03
CA GLU A 91 4.97 -6.12 3.47
C GLU A 91 5.21 -4.63 3.79
N LEU A 92 4.82 -4.20 4.99
CA LEU A 92 5.15 -2.86 5.48
C LEU A 92 6.58 -2.82 6.02
N GLY A 93 7.31 -1.76 5.66
CA GLY A 93 8.63 -1.47 6.22
C GLY A 93 8.54 -1.10 7.70
N ARG A 94 9.42 -1.70 8.52
CA ARG A 94 9.41 -1.50 9.99
C ARG A 94 10.20 -0.28 10.47
N LEU A 95 10.94 0.37 9.57
CA LEU A 95 11.87 1.45 9.91
C LEU A 95 11.19 2.83 10.02
N GLY A 96 9.94 2.97 9.56
CA GLY A 96 9.18 4.21 9.64
C GLY A 96 9.96 5.44 9.15
N PRO A 97 9.96 6.57 9.87
CA PRO A 97 10.66 7.79 9.45
C PRO A 97 12.19 7.62 9.36
N ASP A 98 12.76 6.65 10.09
CA ASP A 98 14.21 6.40 10.11
C ASP A 98 14.72 5.66 8.87
N ALA A 99 13.81 5.20 7.99
CA ALA A 99 14.18 4.50 6.76
C ALA A 99 15.12 5.32 5.86
N VAL A 100 14.92 6.64 5.81
CA VAL A 100 15.76 7.56 5.03
C VAL A 100 17.14 7.70 5.65
N THR A 101 17.23 7.86 6.97
CA THR A 101 18.49 8.02 7.69
C THR A 101 19.33 6.74 7.65
N VAL A 102 18.71 5.57 7.82
CA VAL A 102 19.40 4.27 7.69
C VAL A 102 19.85 4.03 6.24
N GLY A 103 19.00 4.38 5.26
CA GLY A 103 19.32 4.22 3.84
C GLY A 103 20.42 5.17 3.33
N ALA A 104 20.62 6.33 3.98
CA ALA A 104 21.64 7.31 3.61
C ALA A 104 23.00 7.10 4.29
N ALA A 105 23.12 6.11 5.18
CA ALA A 105 24.35 5.81 5.92
C ALA A 105 25.38 5.00 5.10
N ILE A 106 25.14 4.78 3.80
CA ILE A 106 26.01 4.04 2.85
C ILE A 106 26.71 4.98 1.88
#